data_AF-A0A349DZ02-F1
#
_entry.id   AF-A0A349DZ02-F1
#
_cell.length_a   1.000
_cell.length_b   1.000
_cell.length_c   1.000
_cell.angle_alpha   90.00
_cell.angle_beta   90.00
_cell.angle_gamma   90.00
#
_symmetry.space_group_name_H-M   'P 1'
#
loop_
_entity.id
_entity.type
_entity.pdbx_description
1 polymer ?
#
loop_
_entity_poly.entity_id
_entity_poly.type
_entity_poly.pdbx_seq_one_letter_code
_entity_poly.pdbx_strand_id
1 'polypeptide(L)'
;MFETFKTIISFIAYASLGFTFMEVYLTLNKLWKRRHERKVAESISITGKFIGFFTSTVFVLNFSFSQHWQGAINAFFWVFAAIVQIFIGAGVWVAGQRKIGFWTLVRKSLRLERKEAADLAKSFFRPSQAHKVIGILSKVALIDEVLDESEKEFIQQFAESWNIHFDWEEFTRQNGQDNPITFSELRDSMVEYLYTLPPIDQVSQLGDVLNMLVRIDGVISEEEELVLEELMGLIKQYEDDDPSTVLYSIAIVPQSKEQEEAILRTMPTLHKSEVAGGHAFLVGPFHSRKYAQIVCNKYRMHKCFSVVVEMEEILDIVPAVSNSKLL
;
A
#
# COMPACT_ATOMS: atom_id res chain seq x y z
N MET A 1 34.60 -13.66 20.63
CA MET A 1 33.27 -13.83 20.01
C MET A 1 32.61 -12.47 19.74
N PHE A 2 32.40 -11.61 20.75
CA PHE A 2 31.80 -10.28 20.58
C PHE A 2 32.62 -9.32 19.68
N GLU A 3 33.95 -9.27 19.85
CA GLU A 3 34.83 -8.44 19.01
C GLU A 3 34.96 -8.94 17.57
N THR A 4 34.92 -10.26 17.38
CA THR A 4 34.86 -10.90 16.06
C THR A 4 33.55 -10.54 15.35
N PHE A 5 32.43 -10.58 16.07
CA PHE A 5 31.11 -10.21 15.56
C PHE A 5 31.04 -8.74 15.15
N LYS A 6 31.52 -7.80 15.98
CA LYS A 6 31.61 -6.38 15.61
C LYS A 6 32.43 -6.13 14.36
N THR A 7 33.57 -6.81 14.24
CA THR A 7 34.45 -6.68 13.06
C THR A 7 33.74 -7.15 11.80
N ILE A 8 33.00 -8.27 11.87
CA ILE A 8 32.22 -8.79 10.74
C ILE A 8 31.10 -7.82 10.35
N ILE A 9 30.33 -7.32 11.33
CA ILE A 9 29.26 -6.35 11.06
C ILE A 9 29.80 -5.05 10.46
N SER A 10 30.93 -4.54 10.99
CA SER A 10 31.59 -3.35 10.44
C SER A 10 32.01 -3.58 9.00
N PHE A 11 32.63 -4.73 8.69
CA PHE A 11 33.03 -5.08 7.33
C PHE A 11 31.81 -5.14 6.38
N ILE A 12 30.72 -5.78 6.79
CA ILE A 12 29.48 -5.85 6.00
C ILE A 12 28.88 -4.45 5.78
N ALA A 13 28.90 -3.59 6.80
CA ALA A 13 28.41 -2.22 6.71
C ALA A 13 29.25 -1.34 5.77
N TYR A 14 30.57 -1.56 5.68
CA TYR A 14 31.39 -0.87 4.69
C TYR A 14 31.21 -1.47 3.28
N ALA A 15 31.00 -2.78 3.17
CA ALA A 15 30.69 -3.42 1.89
C ALA A 15 29.33 -2.95 1.32
N SER A 16 28.34 -2.69 2.17
CA SER A 16 27.02 -2.17 1.74
C SER A 16 27.10 -0.78 1.11
N LEU A 17 28.11 0.04 1.45
CA LEU A 17 28.37 1.30 0.75
C LEU A 17 28.72 1.09 -0.72
N GLY A 18 29.46 0.04 -1.04
CA GLY A 18 29.77 -0.33 -2.42
C GLY A 18 28.51 -0.70 -3.21
N PHE A 19 27.60 -1.44 -2.58
CA PHE A 19 26.29 -1.76 -3.17
C PHE A 19 25.44 -0.51 -3.37
N THR A 20 25.37 0.38 -2.38
CA THR A 20 24.65 1.66 -2.48
C THR A 20 25.21 2.52 -3.61
N PHE A 21 26.53 2.64 -3.70
CA PHE A 21 27.19 3.36 -4.79
C PHE A 21 26.80 2.78 -6.15
N MET A 22 26.85 1.45 -6.28
CA MET A 22 26.48 0.77 -7.52
C MET A 22 25.01 0.99 -7.88
N GLU A 23 24.11 0.89 -6.90
CA GLU A 23 22.68 1.13 -7.07
C GLU A 23 22.39 2.56 -7.55
N VAL A 24 22.97 3.56 -6.87
CA VAL A 24 22.84 4.96 -7.24
C VAL A 24 23.42 5.19 -8.64
N TYR A 25 24.61 4.66 -8.93
CA TYR A 25 25.22 4.77 -10.26
C TYR A 25 24.33 4.17 -11.36
N LEU A 26 23.82 2.96 -11.18
CA LEU A 26 22.98 2.29 -12.18
C LEU A 26 21.66 3.03 -12.41
N THR A 27 21.05 3.50 -11.33
CA THR A 27 19.82 4.30 -11.36
C THR A 27 20.03 5.60 -12.12
N LEU A 28 21.07 6.37 -11.76
CA LEU A 28 21.37 7.64 -12.39
C LEU A 28 21.84 7.47 -13.83
N ASN A 29 22.66 6.46 -14.14
CA ASN A 29 23.16 6.24 -15.50
C ASN A 29 22.01 5.97 -16.49
N LYS A 30 21.00 5.19 -16.09
CA LYS A 30 19.80 4.96 -16.92
C LYS A 30 19.04 6.25 -17.20
N LEU A 31 18.79 7.05 -16.16
CA LEU A 31 18.09 8.34 -16.30
C LEU A 31 18.91 9.35 -17.09
N TRP A 32 20.23 9.42 -16.83
CA TRP A 32 21.13 10.37 -17.45
C TRP A 32 21.22 10.20 -18.96
N LYS A 33 21.29 8.96 -19.46
CA LYS A 33 21.30 8.67 -20.91
C LYS A 33 20.05 9.19 -21.60
N ARG A 34 18.90 9.23 -20.91
CA ARG A 34 17.59 9.59 -21.45
C ARG A 34 17.08 10.95 -20.97
N ARG A 35 17.91 11.76 -20.29
CA ARG A 35 17.54 13.05 -19.68
C ARG A 35 16.98 14.10 -20.64
N HIS A 36 17.15 13.90 -21.95
CA HIS A 36 16.63 14.78 -22.99
C HIS A 36 15.18 14.43 -23.40
N GLU A 37 14.71 13.23 -23.06
CA GLU A 37 13.36 12.76 -23.35
C GLU A 37 12.37 13.39 -22.37
N ARG A 38 11.35 14.06 -22.92
CA ARG A 38 10.30 14.70 -22.11
C ARG A 38 9.56 13.70 -21.21
N LYS A 39 9.25 12.52 -21.74
CA LYS A 39 8.58 11.44 -20.98
C LYS A 39 9.37 10.98 -19.76
N VAL A 40 10.71 11.03 -19.81
CA VAL A 40 11.56 10.64 -18.67
C VAL A 40 11.58 11.73 -17.60
N ALA A 41 11.57 13.00 -18.01
CA ALA A 41 11.43 14.11 -17.07
C ALA A 41 10.07 14.06 -16.36
N GLU A 42 8.98 13.89 -17.12
CA GLU A 42 7.61 13.84 -16.58
C GLU A 42 7.36 12.60 -15.70
N SER A 43 8.06 11.48 -15.91
CA SER A 43 7.91 10.28 -15.06
C SER A 43 8.55 10.38 -13.67
N ILE A 44 9.31 11.44 -13.38
CA ILE A 44 9.98 11.62 -12.10
C ILE A 44 9.12 12.54 -11.24
N SER A 45 8.59 12.02 -10.12
CA SER A 45 7.94 12.85 -9.09
C SER A 45 8.96 13.79 -8.44
N ILE A 46 8.99 15.05 -8.89
CA ILE A 46 9.78 16.14 -8.31
C ILE A 46 9.41 16.35 -6.86
N THR A 47 8.12 16.29 -6.53
CA THR A 47 7.63 16.42 -5.15
C THR A 47 8.29 15.36 -4.25
N GLY A 48 8.20 14.08 -4.64
CA GLY A 48 8.85 12.99 -3.90
C GLY A 48 10.37 13.12 -3.83
N LYS A 49 11.03 13.64 -4.88
CA LYS A 49 12.48 13.88 -4.83
C LYS A 49 12.88 15.04 -3.93
N PHE A 50 12.07 16.09 -3.78
CA PHE A 50 12.35 17.16 -2.81
C PHE A 50 12.23 16.66 -1.37
N ILE A 51 11.23 15.82 -1.08
CA ILE A 51 11.08 15.20 0.25
C ILE A 51 12.28 14.32 0.55
N GLY A 52 12.63 13.41 -0.38
CA GLY A 52 13.80 12.54 -0.23
C GLY A 52 15.12 13.32 -0.08
N PHE A 53 15.27 14.43 -0.80
CA PHE A 53 16.41 15.34 -0.64
C PHE A 53 16.46 15.94 0.77
N PHE A 54 15.33 16.45 1.27
CA PHE A 54 15.25 17.08 2.59
C PHE A 54 15.57 16.08 3.70
N THR A 55 14.89 14.93 3.72
CA THR A 55 15.09 13.89 4.74
C THR A 55 16.51 13.35 4.72
N SER A 56 17.04 13.04 3.55
CA SER A 56 18.42 12.54 3.42
C SER A 56 19.45 13.58 3.85
N THR A 57 19.20 14.88 3.60
CA THR A 57 20.08 15.96 4.07
C THR A 57 20.11 16.04 5.59
N VAL A 58 18.95 15.91 6.25
CA VAL A 58 18.87 15.82 7.73
C VAL A 58 19.66 14.62 8.23
N PHE A 59 19.54 13.45 7.59
CA PHE A 59 20.33 12.27 7.97
C PHE A 59 21.83 12.45 7.77
N VAL A 60 22.28 13.06 6.67
CA VAL A 60 23.70 13.37 6.46
C VAL A 60 24.24 14.21 7.61
N LEU A 61 23.52 15.27 8.01
CA LEU A 61 23.92 16.13 9.12
C LEU A 61 23.94 15.35 10.43
N ASN A 62 22.88 14.61 10.74
CA ASN A 62 22.76 13.83 11.98
C ASN A 62 23.89 12.81 12.11
N PHE A 63 24.17 12.04 11.06
CA PHE A 63 25.25 11.05 11.08
C PHE A 63 26.64 11.67 11.14
N SER A 64 26.84 12.81 10.48
CA SER A 64 28.12 13.53 10.53
C SER A 64 28.40 14.05 11.94
N PHE A 65 27.41 14.65 12.61
CA PHE A 65 27.56 15.11 14.00
C PHE A 65 27.74 13.95 14.98
N SER A 66 27.11 12.80 14.70
CA SER A 66 27.23 11.60 15.51
C SER A 66 28.49 10.76 15.19
N GLN A 67 29.39 11.24 14.32
CA GLN A 67 30.61 10.53 13.89
C GLN A 67 30.33 9.15 13.23
N HIS A 68 29.11 8.94 12.74
CA HIS A 68 28.69 7.72 12.03
C HIS A 68 28.95 7.86 10.53
N TRP A 69 30.23 7.85 10.14
CA TRP A 69 30.67 8.16 8.78
C TRP A 69 30.07 7.25 7.70
N GLN A 70 29.82 5.98 8.00
CA GLN A 70 29.16 5.06 7.05
C GLN A 70 27.75 5.54 6.71
N GLY A 71 26.95 5.86 7.74
CA GLY A 71 25.59 6.38 7.56
C GLY A 71 25.59 7.72 6.82
N ALA A 72 26.54 8.60 7.14
CA ALA A 72 26.69 9.89 6.47
C ALA A 72 27.00 9.74 4.97
N ILE A 73 27.95 8.86 4.61
CA ILE A 73 28.30 8.58 3.21
C ILE A 73 27.12 7.95 2.47
N ASN A 74 26.43 7.01 3.10
CA ASN A 74 25.24 6.38 2.53
C ASN A 74 24.15 7.42 2.22
N ALA A 75 23.77 8.23 3.21
CA ALA A 75 22.76 9.27 3.04
C ALA A 75 23.20 10.33 2.00
N PHE A 76 24.50 10.63 1.93
CA PHE A 76 25.04 11.55 0.93
C PHE A 76 24.83 11.06 -0.50
N PHE A 77 25.01 9.76 -0.78
CA PHE A 77 24.72 9.22 -2.11
C PHE A 77 23.24 9.41 -2.50
N TRP A 78 22.32 9.28 -1.56
CA TRP A 78 20.90 9.52 -1.78
C TRP A 78 20.57 11.01 -1.99
N VAL A 79 21.20 11.92 -1.23
CA VAL A 79 21.12 13.36 -1.48
C VAL A 79 21.60 13.69 -2.89
N PHE A 80 22.76 13.17 -3.29
CA PHE A 80 23.31 13.39 -4.62
C PHE A 80 22.38 12.85 -5.71
N ALA A 81 21.83 11.65 -5.53
CA ALA A 81 20.88 11.05 -6.46
C ALA A 81 19.61 11.88 -6.60
N ALA A 82 19.05 12.34 -5.49
CA ALA A 82 17.85 13.17 -5.46
C ALA A 82 18.08 14.50 -6.20
N ILE A 83 19.22 15.16 -6.00
CA ILE A 83 19.58 16.38 -6.73
C ILE A 83 19.57 16.10 -8.24
N VAL A 84 20.29 15.09 -8.71
CA VAL A 84 20.34 14.78 -10.15
C VAL A 84 18.94 14.50 -10.70
N GLN A 85 18.13 13.74 -9.97
CA GLN A 85 16.76 13.40 -10.37
C GLN A 85 15.82 14.61 -10.40
N ILE A 86 15.92 15.56 -9.45
CA ILE A 86 15.14 16.81 -9.47
C ILE A 86 15.46 17.61 -10.73
N PHE A 87 16.74 17.73 -11.10
CA PHE A 87 17.12 18.48 -12.30
C PHE A 87 16.63 17.78 -13.58
N ILE A 88 16.67 16.44 -13.63
CA ILE A 88 16.14 15.68 -14.77
C ILE A 88 14.62 15.82 -14.82
N GLY A 89 13.92 15.62 -13.70
CA GLY A 89 12.47 15.72 -13.58
C GLY A 89 11.94 17.11 -13.95
N ALA A 90 12.66 18.17 -13.54
CA ALA A 90 12.34 19.54 -13.93
C ALA A 90 12.49 19.79 -15.44
N GLY A 91 13.15 18.89 -16.19
CA GLY A 91 13.31 19.01 -17.63
C GLY A 91 14.43 19.96 -18.05
N VAL A 92 15.44 20.18 -17.20
CA VAL A 92 16.56 21.11 -17.47
C VAL A 92 17.26 20.80 -18.80
N TRP A 93 17.33 19.52 -19.18
CA TRP A 93 18.00 19.08 -20.42
C TRP A 93 17.05 18.79 -21.59
N VAL A 94 15.73 18.97 -21.41
CA VAL A 94 14.73 18.69 -22.44
C VAL A 94 14.80 19.74 -23.56
N ALA A 95 14.68 19.28 -24.81
CA ALA A 95 14.71 20.16 -25.98
C ALA A 95 13.57 21.19 -25.92
N GLY A 96 13.87 22.47 -26.20
CA GLY A 96 12.91 23.58 -26.11
C GLY A 96 12.75 24.21 -24.72
N GLN A 97 13.34 23.63 -23.67
CA GLN A 97 13.26 24.13 -22.29
C GLN A 97 14.58 24.69 -21.74
N ARG A 98 15.68 24.56 -22.50
CA ARG A 98 17.05 24.93 -22.09
C ARG A 98 17.27 26.41 -21.74
N LYS A 99 16.37 27.31 -22.14
CA LYS A 99 16.46 28.76 -21.85
C LYS A 99 15.56 29.20 -20.69
N ILE A 100 14.80 28.28 -20.11
CA ILE A 100 13.86 28.56 -19.01
C ILE A 100 14.62 28.39 -17.68
N GLY A 101 14.42 29.32 -16.74
CA GLY A 101 15.06 29.24 -15.44
C GLY A 101 14.62 28.00 -14.64
N PHE A 102 15.53 27.41 -13.88
CA PHE A 102 15.29 26.19 -13.10
C PHE A 102 14.04 26.28 -12.22
N TRP A 103 13.86 27.37 -11.47
CA TRP A 103 12.67 27.56 -10.63
C TRP A 103 11.36 27.63 -11.41
N THR A 104 11.40 28.15 -12.64
CA THR A 104 10.23 28.16 -13.53
C THR A 104 9.93 26.76 -14.05
N LEU A 105 10.96 25.96 -14.32
CA LEU A 105 10.83 24.56 -14.72
C LEU A 105 10.28 23.68 -13.59
N VAL A 106 10.81 23.83 -12.38
CA VAL A 106 10.30 23.15 -11.17
C VAL A 106 8.84 23.51 -10.95
N ARG A 107 8.48 24.81 -10.94
CA ARG A 107 7.09 25.24 -10.78
C ARG A 107 6.17 24.68 -11.86
N LYS A 108 6.66 24.59 -13.10
CA LYS A 108 5.91 24.03 -14.23
C LYS A 108 5.69 22.52 -14.05
N SER A 109 6.71 21.78 -13.63
CA SER A 109 6.60 20.33 -13.42
C SER A 109 5.75 19.98 -12.20
N LEU A 110 5.84 20.72 -11.09
CA LEU A 110 4.91 20.57 -9.96
C LEU A 110 3.45 20.83 -10.37
N ARG A 111 3.23 21.81 -11.26
CA ARG A 111 1.90 22.05 -11.84
C ARG A 111 1.47 20.92 -12.80
N LEU A 112 2.40 20.27 -13.49
CA LEU A 112 2.10 19.14 -14.36
C LEU A 112 1.76 17.89 -13.53
N GLU A 113 2.46 17.61 -12.43
CA GLU A 113 2.12 16.52 -11.49
C GLU A 113 0.71 16.69 -10.93
N ARG A 114 0.39 17.90 -10.43
CA ARG A 114 -0.97 18.22 -9.98
C ARG A 114 -2.00 18.11 -11.11
N LYS A 115 -1.61 18.44 -12.33
CA LYS A 115 -2.47 18.30 -13.50
C LYS A 115 -2.64 16.82 -13.90
N GLU A 116 -1.64 15.97 -13.74
CA GLU A 116 -1.74 14.53 -14.00
C GLU A 116 -2.69 13.86 -13.01
N ALA A 117 -2.64 14.21 -11.73
CA ALA A 117 -3.65 13.80 -10.75
C ALA A 117 -5.05 14.30 -11.11
N ALA A 118 -5.19 15.56 -11.52
CA ALA A 118 -6.47 16.12 -11.95
C ALA A 118 -6.98 15.57 -13.31
N ASP A 119 -6.07 15.25 -14.24
CA ASP A 119 -6.39 14.63 -15.53
C ASP A 119 -6.79 13.17 -15.29
N LEU A 120 -6.17 12.46 -14.34
CA LEU A 120 -6.59 11.14 -13.85
C LEU A 120 -7.98 11.20 -13.20
N ALA A 121 -8.24 12.16 -12.31
CA ALA A 121 -9.54 12.36 -11.68
C ALA A 121 -10.66 12.70 -12.68
N LYS A 122 -10.30 13.30 -13.83
CA LYS A 122 -11.22 13.56 -14.95
C LYS A 122 -11.37 12.38 -15.90
N SER A 123 -10.31 11.61 -16.11
CA SER A 123 -10.33 10.42 -16.97
C SER A 123 -10.90 9.20 -16.25
N PHE A 124 -10.86 9.17 -14.92
CA PHE A 124 -11.51 8.16 -14.11
C PHE A 124 -13.02 8.36 -14.24
N PHE A 125 -13.65 7.51 -15.05
CA PHE A 125 -15.09 7.53 -15.24
C PHE A 125 -15.76 7.51 -13.88
N ARG A 126 -16.65 8.47 -13.62
CA ARG A 126 -17.45 8.49 -12.39
C ARG A 126 -18.09 7.11 -12.20
N PRO A 127 -17.69 6.34 -11.17
CA PRO A 127 -18.29 5.04 -10.95
C PRO A 127 -19.75 5.23 -10.55
N SER A 128 -20.60 4.25 -10.87
CA SER A 128 -22.02 4.26 -10.45
C SER A 128 -22.16 4.50 -8.95
N GLN A 129 -21.18 4.00 -8.19
CA GLN A 129 -21.09 4.11 -6.73
C GLN A 129 -19.93 5.01 -6.28
N ALA A 130 -19.73 6.17 -6.91
CA ALA A 130 -18.65 7.10 -6.60
C ALA A 130 -18.52 7.51 -5.12
N HIS A 131 -19.62 7.57 -4.37
CA HIS A 131 -19.57 7.81 -2.92
C HIS A 131 -18.89 6.67 -2.14
N LYS A 132 -19.07 5.40 -2.56
CA LYS A 132 -18.37 4.26 -1.97
C LYS A 132 -16.88 4.34 -2.25
N VAL A 133 -16.48 4.75 -3.46
CA VAL A 133 -15.07 4.95 -3.82
C VAL A 133 -14.43 6.03 -2.96
N ILE A 134 -15.05 7.21 -2.85
CA ILE A 134 -14.55 8.28 -1.96
C ILE A 134 -14.45 7.79 -0.51
N GLY A 135 -15.45 7.04 -0.03
CA GLY A 135 -15.41 6.44 1.30
C GLY A 135 -14.24 5.47 1.51
N ILE A 136 -13.93 4.62 0.53
CA ILE A 136 -12.78 3.71 0.57
C ILE A 136 -11.47 4.50 0.59
N LEU A 137 -11.29 5.46 -0.32
CA LEU A 137 -10.08 6.29 -0.39
C LEU A 137 -9.85 7.05 0.91
N SER A 138 -10.90 7.67 1.46
CA SER A 138 -10.83 8.44 2.71
C SER A 138 -10.53 7.56 3.92
N LYS A 139 -10.98 6.30 3.91
CA LYS A 139 -10.67 5.34 4.96
C LYS A 139 -9.23 4.82 4.88
N VAL A 140 -8.69 4.66 3.67
CA VAL A 140 -7.27 4.30 3.46
C VAL A 140 -6.38 5.40 4.00
N ALA A 141 -6.63 6.66 3.62
CA ALA A 141 -5.85 7.83 4.06
C ALA A 141 -5.98 8.18 5.55
N LEU A 142 -6.78 7.45 6.33
CA LEU A 142 -6.95 7.67 7.77
C LEU A 142 -6.68 6.39 8.56
N ILE A 143 -6.18 5.33 7.92
CA ILE A 143 -6.05 4.02 8.56
C ILE A 143 -4.96 3.98 9.65
N ASP A 144 -3.97 4.85 9.54
CA ASP A 144 -2.90 5.06 10.51
C ASP A 144 -3.22 6.19 11.51
N GLU A 145 -4.48 6.68 11.51
CA GLU A 145 -4.99 7.79 12.32
C GLU A 145 -4.36 9.17 12.01
N VAL A 146 -3.61 9.30 10.91
CA VAL A 146 -2.96 10.55 10.49
C VAL A 146 -3.37 10.89 9.06
N LEU A 147 -4.24 11.89 8.90
CA LEU A 147 -4.62 12.37 7.57
C LEU A 147 -3.67 13.48 7.09
N ASP A 148 -2.88 13.22 6.04
CA ASP A 148 -2.04 14.25 5.42
C ASP A 148 -2.86 15.19 4.53
N GLU A 149 -2.47 16.47 4.48
CA GLU A 149 -3.16 17.45 3.63
C GLU A 149 -3.00 17.13 2.13
N SER A 150 -1.93 16.46 1.71
CA SER A 150 -1.73 16.04 0.31
C SER A 150 -2.70 14.93 -0.10
N GLU A 151 -2.94 13.95 0.78
CA GLU A 151 -3.92 12.88 0.57
C GLU A 151 -5.34 13.42 0.52
N LYS A 152 -5.66 14.32 1.46
CA LYS A 152 -6.92 15.04 1.50
C LYS A 152 -7.16 15.85 0.23
N GLU A 153 -6.18 16.66 -0.19
CA GLU A 153 -6.24 17.43 -1.45
C GLU A 153 -6.41 16.50 -2.67
N PHE A 154 -5.79 15.32 -2.65
CA PHE A 154 -5.91 14.35 -3.73
C PHE A 154 -7.31 13.74 -3.81
N ILE A 155 -7.84 13.22 -2.70
CA ILE A 155 -9.19 12.64 -2.65
C ILE A 155 -10.24 13.71 -2.96
N GLN A 156 -10.04 14.94 -2.48
CA GLN A 156 -10.91 16.07 -2.75
C GLN A 156 -11.05 16.36 -4.26
N GLN A 157 -9.98 16.19 -5.05
CA GLN A 157 -10.05 16.37 -6.50
C GLN A 157 -11.00 15.38 -7.17
N PHE A 158 -11.07 14.13 -6.71
CA PHE A 158 -12.03 13.15 -7.20
C PHE A 158 -13.46 13.48 -6.73
N ALA A 159 -13.62 13.91 -5.48
CA ALA A 159 -14.93 14.32 -4.96
C ALA A 159 -15.49 15.49 -5.79
N GLU A 160 -14.68 16.51 -6.06
CA GLU A 160 -15.06 17.67 -6.87
C GLU A 160 -15.32 17.30 -8.33
N SER A 161 -14.47 16.48 -8.96
CA SER A 161 -14.66 16.06 -10.37
C SER A 161 -15.95 15.27 -10.56
N TRP A 162 -16.38 14.53 -9.54
CA TRP A 162 -17.62 13.76 -9.53
C TRP A 162 -18.83 14.51 -8.96
N ASN A 163 -18.64 15.78 -8.57
CA ASN A 163 -19.65 16.63 -7.94
C ASN A 163 -20.26 15.98 -6.67
N ILE A 164 -19.38 15.41 -5.84
CA ILE A 164 -19.67 14.83 -4.53
C ILE A 164 -19.29 15.86 -3.48
N HIS A 165 -20.25 16.24 -2.65
CA HIS A 165 -19.95 16.98 -1.44
C HIS A 165 -19.39 16.01 -0.40
N PHE A 166 -18.15 16.21 0.01
CA PHE A 166 -17.49 15.42 1.02
C PHE A 166 -17.01 16.33 2.15
N ASP A 167 -17.47 16.05 3.37
CA ASP A 167 -17.16 16.84 4.56
C ASP A 167 -16.08 16.12 5.38
N TRP A 168 -14.86 16.63 5.29
CA TRP A 168 -13.72 16.10 6.02
C TRP A 168 -13.86 16.25 7.54
N GLU A 169 -14.48 17.34 8.03
CA GLU A 169 -14.65 17.54 9.46
C GLU A 169 -15.60 16.50 10.05
N GLU A 170 -16.72 16.25 9.36
CA GLU A 170 -17.66 15.21 9.73
C GLU A 170 -17.01 13.82 9.68
N PHE A 171 -16.30 13.52 8.58
CA PHE A 171 -15.66 12.23 8.38
C PHE A 171 -14.61 11.93 9.46
N THR A 172 -13.71 12.87 9.73
CA THR A 172 -12.69 12.74 10.78
C THR A 172 -13.30 12.69 12.17
N ARG A 173 -14.41 13.40 12.43
CA ARG A 173 -15.11 13.29 13.72
C ARG A 173 -15.70 11.89 13.95
N GLN A 174 -16.17 11.24 12.89
CA GLN A 174 -16.75 9.89 12.97
C GLN A 174 -15.70 8.77 12.99
N ASN A 175 -14.51 9.02 12.44
CA ASN A 175 -13.50 7.99 12.16
C ASN A 175 -12.09 8.31 12.71
N GLY A 176 -11.98 9.34 13.55
CA GLY A 176 -10.71 9.78 14.17
C GLY A 176 -10.35 8.96 15.41
N GLN A 177 -9.48 9.51 16.27
CA GLN A 177 -8.89 8.79 17.42
C GLN A 177 -9.90 8.11 18.36
N ASP A 178 -11.09 8.67 18.56
CA ASP A 178 -12.10 8.09 19.45
C ASP A 178 -12.83 6.88 18.82
N ASN A 179 -12.76 6.73 17.49
CA ASN A 179 -13.38 5.64 16.74
C ASN A 179 -12.54 5.32 15.49
N PRO A 180 -11.33 4.77 15.67
CA PRO A 180 -10.39 4.56 14.57
C PRO A 180 -10.92 3.52 13.60
N ILE A 181 -10.63 3.72 12.31
CA ILE A 181 -11.06 2.81 11.26
C ILE A 181 -10.40 1.47 11.48
N THR A 182 -11.20 0.41 11.51
CA THR A 182 -10.65 -0.93 11.58
C THR A 182 -10.36 -1.46 10.18
N PHE A 183 -9.28 -2.23 10.07
CA PHE A 183 -8.93 -3.00 8.87
C PHE A 183 -10.12 -3.79 8.29
N SER A 184 -10.95 -4.38 9.16
CA SER A 184 -12.18 -5.09 8.79
C SER A 184 -13.21 -4.20 8.10
N GLU A 185 -13.49 -3.02 8.65
CA GLU A 185 -14.47 -2.10 8.07
C GLU A 185 -14.04 -1.58 6.69
N LEU A 186 -12.74 -1.39 6.50
CA LEU A 186 -12.19 -0.98 5.22
C LEU A 186 -12.30 -2.10 4.18
N ARG A 187 -11.90 -3.33 4.55
CA ARG A 187 -12.09 -4.51 3.69
C ARG A 187 -13.56 -4.70 3.32
N ASP A 188 -14.47 -4.59 4.29
CA ASP A 188 -15.91 -4.73 4.06
C ASP A 188 -16.42 -3.64 3.12
N SER A 189 -15.91 -2.41 3.24
CA SER A 189 -16.27 -1.31 2.32
C SER A 189 -15.86 -1.61 0.87
N MET A 190 -14.69 -2.21 0.67
CA MET A 190 -14.24 -2.65 -0.66
C MET A 190 -15.10 -3.80 -1.18
N VAL A 191 -15.33 -4.82 -0.36
CA VAL A 191 -16.17 -5.96 -0.71
C VAL A 191 -17.59 -5.52 -1.08
N GLU A 192 -18.20 -4.63 -0.31
CA GLU A 192 -19.50 -4.03 -0.63
C GLU A 192 -19.49 -3.26 -1.96
N TYR A 193 -18.40 -2.57 -2.28
CA TYR A 193 -18.26 -1.90 -3.57
C TYR A 193 -18.19 -2.91 -4.72
N LEU A 194 -17.37 -3.96 -4.60
CA LEU A 194 -17.25 -5.02 -5.61
C LEU A 194 -18.55 -5.80 -5.80
N TYR A 195 -19.33 -6.00 -4.74
CA TYR A 195 -20.67 -6.61 -4.83
C TYR A 195 -21.69 -5.77 -5.62
N THR A 196 -21.40 -4.50 -5.91
CA THR A 196 -22.22 -3.70 -6.83
C THR A 196 -21.95 -4.00 -8.30
N LEU A 197 -21.03 -4.94 -8.58
CA LEU A 197 -20.62 -5.38 -9.91
C LEU A 197 -20.13 -4.22 -10.81
N PRO A 198 -19.18 -3.39 -10.35
CA PRO A 198 -18.59 -2.34 -11.18
C PRO A 198 -17.86 -2.92 -12.41
N PRO A 199 -17.81 -2.21 -13.55
CA PRO A 199 -16.99 -2.63 -14.69
C PRO A 199 -15.52 -2.84 -14.30
N ILE A 200 -14.88 -3.86 -14.88
CA ILE A 200 -13.47 -4.23 -14.60
C ILE A 200 -12.54 -3.03 -14.72
N ASP A 201 -12.66 -2.23 -15.78
CA ASP A 201 -11.85 -1.02 -15.98
C ASP A 201 -11.94 -0.04 -14.80
N GLN A 202 -13.10 0.07 -14.14
CA GLN A 202 -13.28 0.96 -12.98
C GLN A 202 -12.62 0.40 -11.72
N VAL A 203 -12.60 -0.93 -11.57
CA VAL A 203 -11.93 -1.59 -10.45
C VAL A 203 -10.42 -1.48 -10.61
N SER A 204 -9.92 -1.68 -11.83
CA SER A 204 -8.50 -1.50 -12.17
C SER A 204 -8.03 -0.07 -11.88
N GLN A 205 -8.80 0.92 -12.35
CA GLN A 205 -8.52 2.33 -12.08
C GLN A 205 -8.59 2.68 -10.59
N LEU A 206 -9.49 2.06 -9.81
CA LEU A 206 -9.49 2.21 -8.36
C LEU A 206 -8.19 1.66 -7.74
N GLY A 207 -7.69 0.54 -8.25
CA GLY A 207 -6.39 -0.02 -7.87
C GLY A 207 -5.23 0.95 -8.09
N ASP A 208 -5.21 1.59 -9.26
CA ASP A 208 -4.21 2.62 -9.57
C ASP A 208 -4.32 3.83 -8.62
N VAL A 209 -5.54 4.33 -8.39
CA VAL A 209 -5.79 5.47 -7.49
C VAL A 209 -5.37 5.15 -6.05
N LEU A 210 -5.65 3.94 -5.56
CA LEU A 210 -5.22 3.48 -4.23
C LEU A 210 -3.69 3.43 -4.12
N ASN A 211 -3.01 2.89 -5.13
CA ASN A 211 -1.55 2.87 -5.18
C ASN A 211 -0.93 4.26 -5.21
N MET A 212 -1.59 5.22 -5.87
CA MET A 212 -1.14 6.61 -5.91
C MET A 212 -1.39 7.34 -4.59
N LEU A 213 -2.55 7.10 -3.97
CA LEU A 213 -2.95 7.71 -2.70
C LEU A 213 -1.90 7.45 -1.62
N VAL A 214 -1.59 6.18 -1.33
CA VAL A 214 -0.65 5.80 -0.26
C VAL A 214 0.81 6.20 -0.54
N ARG A 215 1.10 6.82 -1.69
CA ARG A 215 2.45 7.25 -2.09
C ARG A 215 2.58 8.76 -2.22
N ILE A 216 1.49 9.49 -2.02
CA ILE A 216 1.42 10.88 -2.43
C ILE A 216 2.23 11.80 -1.52
N ASP A 217 2.25 11.49 -0.23
CA ASP A 217 3.02 12.17 0.81
C ASP A 217 4.49 11.68 0.84
N GLY A 218 4.77 10.54 0.20
CA GLY A 218 6.08 9.92 0.07
C GLY A 218 6.51 9.04 1.24
N VAL A 219 5.62 8.75 2.19
CA VAL A 219 5.85 7.86 3.33
C VAL A 219 4.71 6.85 3.39
N ILE A 220 5.03 5.56 3.30
CA ILE A 220 4.01 4.50 3.43
C ILE A 220 4.11 3.94 4.84
N SER A 221 3.05 4.03 5.62
CA SER A 221 2.94 3.39 6.93
C SER A 221 2.82 1.86 6.81
N GLU A 222 3.09 1.13 7.91
CA GLU A 222 2.91 -0.32 7.92
C GLU A 222 1.43 -0.69 7.73
N GLU A 223 0.55 0.13 8.28
CA GLU A 223 -0.90 0.02 8.22
C GLU A 223 -1.41 0.18 6.78
N GLU A 224 -0.98 1.22 6.07
CA GLU A 224 -1.34 1.44 4.66
C GLU A 224 -0.80 0.36 3.74
N GLU A 225 0.45 -0.08 3.92
CA GLU A 225 1.04 -1.16 3.13
C GLU A 225 0.22 -2.45 3.29
N LEU A 226 -0.13 -2.80 4.54
CA LEU A 226 -0.92 -3.99 4.87
C LEU A 226 -2.31 -3.93 4.27
N VAL A 227 -2.98 -2.79 4.36
CA VAL A 227 -4.32 -2.57 3.79
C VAL A 227 -4.27 -2.65 2.29
N LEU A 228 -3.31 -1.95 1.68
CA LEU A 228 -3.17 -1.91 0.23
C LEU A 228 -2.97 -3.33 -0.31
N GLU A 229 -2.14 -4.15 0.32
CA GLU A 229 -1.95 -5.56 -0.05
C GLU A 229 -3.28 -6.35 -0.05
N GLU A 230 -4.09 -6.25 1.02
CA GLU A 230 -5.38 -6.93 1.11
C GLU A 230 -6.38 -6.41 0.05
N LEU A 231 -6.47 -5.09 -0.14
CA LEU A 231 -7.38 -4.47 -1.10
C LEU A 231 -6.99 -4.79 -2.55
N MET A 232 -5.69 -4.81 -2.87
CA MET A 232 -5.21 -5.18 -4.20
C MET A 232 -5.48 -6.66 -4.51
N GLY A 233 -5.40 -7.53 -3.50
CA GLY A 233 -5.81 -8.92 -3.65
C GLY A 233 -7.29 -9.08 -3.99
N LEU A 234 -8.17 -8.32 -3.33
CA LEU A 234 -9.61 -8.29 -3.66
C LEU A 234 -9.87 -7.78 -5.08
N ILE A 235 -9.17 -6.73 -5.51
CA ILE A 235 -9.25 -6.21 -6.88
C ILE A 235 -8.80 -7.29 -7.87
N LYS A 236 -7.64 -7.91 -7.65
CA LYS A 236 -7.11 -8.96 -8.52
C LYS A 236 -8.09 -10.14 -8.62
N GLN A 237 -8.66 -10.58 -7.51
CA GLN A 237 -9.68 -11.64 -7.50
C GLN A 237 -10.96 -11.26 -8.27
N TYR A 238 -11.30 -9.97 -8.30
CA TYR A 238 -12.43 -9.48 -9.05
C TYR A 238 -12.13 -9.37 -10.55
N GLU A 239 -10.91 -9.00 -10.92
CA GLU A 239 -10.46 -8.86 -12.31
C GLU A 239 -10.18 -10.22 -12.97
N ASP A 240 -9.57 -11.15 -12.23
CA ASP A 240 -9.16 -12.47 -12.69
C ASP A 240 -9.82 -13.57 -11.84
N ASP A 241 -10.36 -14.58 -12.53
CA ASP A 241 -10.79 -15.86 -11.93
C ASP A 241 -9.58 -16.79 -11.71
N ASP A 242 -8.37 -16.26 -11.53
CA ASP A 242 -7.12 -17.04 -11.45
C ASP A 242 -6.98 -17.74 -10.09
N PRO A 243 -7.08 -19.09 -10.05
CA PRO A 243 -7.00 -19.87 -8.81
C PRO A 243 -5.58 -19.96 -8.23
N SER A 244 -4.55 -19.38 -8.87
CA SER A 244 -3.16 -19.46 -8.41
C SER A 244 -2.77 -18.42 -7.34
N THR A 245 -3.68 -17.54 -6.95
CA THR A 245 -3.42 -16.56 -5.88
C THR A 245 -3.45 -17.27 -4.53
N VAL A 246 -2.33 -17.24 -3.80
CA VAL A 246 -2.24 -17.82 -2.45
C VAL A 246 -3.22 -17.09 -1.53
N LEU A 247 -4.21 -17.81 -1.05
CA LEU A 247 -5.20 -17.30 -0.10
C LEU A 247 -4.91 -17.80 1.30
N TYR A 248 -5.20 -16.96 2.27
CA TYR A 248 -5.07 -17.27 3.69
C TYR A 248 -6.47 -17.42 4.29
N SER A 249 -6.59 -18.35 5.23
CA SER A 249 -7.77 -18.47 6.08
C SER A 249 -7.35 -18.56 7.55
N ILE A 250 -8.29 -18.32 8.44
CA ILE A 250 -8.10 -18.43 9.87
C ILE A 250 -8.87 -19.66 10.32
N ALA A 251 -8.15 -20.66 10.82
CA ALA A 251 -8.74 -21.81 11.46
C ALA A 251 -8.95 -21.52 12.95
N ILE A 252 -10.22 -21.48 13.37
CA ILE A 252 -10.63 -21.33 14.77
C ILE A 252 -10.96 -22.71 15.31
N VAL A 253 -10.18 -23.20 16.27
CA VAL A 253 -10.36 -24.53 16.89
C VAL A 253 -11.07 -24.37 18.23
N PRO A 254 -12.35 -24.75 18.34
CA PRO A 254 -13.07 -24.67 19.61
C PRO A 254 -12.43 -25.63 20.63
N GLN A 255 -12.23 -25.13 21.86
CA GLN A 255 -11.66 -25.90 22.97
C GLN A 255 -12.74 -26.52 23.87
N SER A 256 -14.01 -26.12 23.70
CA SER A 256 -15.16 -26.69 24.42
C SER A 256 -16.45 -26.59 23.58
N LYS A 257 -17.49 -27.32 23.97
CA LYS A 257 -18.81 -27.27 23.32
C LYS A 257 -19.46 -25.89 23.45
N GLU A 258 -19.28 -25.24 24.60
CA GLU A 258 -19.80 -23.90 24.86
C GLU A 258 -19.15 -22.87 23.93
N GLN A 259 -17.86 -23.01 23.65
CA GLN A 259 -17.15 -22.14 22.70
C GLN A 259 -17.61 -22.39 21.26
N GLU A 260 -17.83 -23.66 20.89
CA GLU A 260 -18.41 -24.02 19.60
C GLU A 260 -19.80 -23.38 19.41
N GLU A 261 -20.68 -23.47 20.40
CA GLU A 261 -21.99 -22.81 20.35
C GLU A 261 -21.89 -21.28 20.28
N ALA A 262 -20.95 -20.67 21.02
CA ALA A 262 -20.75 -19.22 20.99
C ALA A 262 -20.30 -18.71 19.61
N ILE A 263 -19.41 -19.46 18.95
CA ILE A 263 -18.96 -19.16 17.58
C ILE A 263 -20.15 -19.23 16.62
N LEU A 264 -20.94 -20.31 16.65
CA LEU A 264 -22.10 -20.50 15.76
C LEU A 264 -23.22 -19.47 16.02
N ARG A 265 -23.41 -19.01 17.26
CA ARG A 265 -24.38 -17.94 17.56
C ARG A 265 -23.94 -16.59 17.00
N THR A 266 -22.64 -16.32 17.00
CA THR A 266 -22.08 -15.05 16.54
C THR A 266 -21.92 -15.02 15.02
N MET A 267 -21.56 -16.15 14.43
CA MET A 267 -21.27 -16.31 13.01
C MET A 267 -21.91 -17.61 12.50
N PRO A 268 -23.24 -17.62 12.29
CA PRO A 268 -23.98 -18.82 11.95
C PRO A 268 -23.65 -19.38 10.56
N THR A 269 -22.97 -18.60 9.72
CA THR A 269 -22.54 -18.98 8.37
C THR A 269 -21.21 -19.73 8.34
N LEU A 270 -20.50 -19.86 9.47
CA LEU A 270 -19.24 -20.59 9.52
C LEU A 270 -19.46 -22.10 9.44
N HIS A 271 -18.81 -22.72 8.46
CA HIS A 271 -18.80 -24.16 8.32
C HIS A 271 -17.65 -24.78 9.12
N LYS A 272 -17.96 -25.93 9.74
CA LYS A 272 -17.00 -26.75 10.44
C LYS A 272 -16.26 -27.63 9.42
N SER A 273 -14.95 -27.54 9.39
CA SER A 273 -14.06 -28.31 8.51
C SER A 273 -13.19 -29.25 9.33
N GLU A 274 -12.91 -30.44 8.82
CA GLU A 274 -11.91 -31.33 9.41
C GLU A 274 -10.50 -30.77 9.14
N VAL A 275 -9.66 -30.78 10.18
CA VAL A 275 -8.26 -30.36 10.11
C VAL A 275 -7.39 -31.33 10.91
N ALA A 276 -6.08 -31.30 10.70
CA ALA A 276 -5.16 -32.08 11.52
C ALA A 276 -5.34 -31.72 13.01
N GLY A 277 -5.78 -32.70 13.81
CA GLY A 277 -6.04 -32.52 15.24
C GLY A 277 -7.52 -32.29 15.62
N GLY A 278 -8.46 -32.39 14.69
CA GLY A 278 -9.90 -32.39 14.98
C GLY A 278 -10.70 -31.57 13.98
N HIS A 279 -11.40 -30.55 14.48
CA HIS A 279 -12.26 -29.71 13.65
C HIS A 279 -11.97 -28.24 13.91
N ALA A 280 -12.08 -27.43 12.87
CA ALA A 280 -11.95 -25.98 12.95
C ALA A 280 -13.07 -25.29 12.16
N PHE A 281 -13.37 -24.05 12.55
CA PHE A 281 -14.16 -23.12 11.75
C PHE A 281 -13.22 -22.26 10.93
N LEU A 282 -13.43 -22.22 9.61
CA LEU A 282 -12.59 -21.43 8.70
C LEU A 282 -13.20 -20.06 8.45
N VAL A 283 -12.42 -19.00 8.71
CA VAL A 283 -12.76 -17.61 8.39
C VAL A 283 -11.86 -17.13 7.25
N GLY A 284 -12.44 -16.52 6.22
CA GLY A 284 -11.70 -16.06 5.03
C GLY A 284 -12.56 -16.22 3.76
N PRO A 285 -11.94 -16.11 2.56
CA PRO A 285 -10.50 -15.98 2.31
C PRO A 285 -9.94 -14.56 2.52
N PHE A 286 -8.63 -14.47 2.80
CA PHE A 286 -7.84 -13.24 2.88
C PHE A 286 -6.67 -13.29 1.88
N HIS A 287 -6.23 -12.12 1.41
CA HIS A 287 -5.16 -11.98 0.42
C HIS A 287 -3.82 -11.60 1.04
N SER A 288 -3.82 -10.94 2.20
CA SER A 288 -2.60 -10.64 2.96
C SER A 288 -2.48 -11.56 4.17
N ARG A 289 -1.32 -12.22 4.30
CA ARG A 289 -0.99 -13.03 5.50
C ARG A 289 -0.95 -12.17 6.75
N LYS A 290 -0.39 -10.96 6.65
CA LYS A 290 -0.30 -10.02 7.78
C LYS A 290 -1.70 -9.60 8.21
N TYR A 291 -2.58 -9.27 7.26
CA TYR A 291 -3.98 -8.98 7.53
C TYR A 291 -4.70 -10.15 8.21
N ALA A 292 -4.57 -11.36 7.67
CA ALA A 292 -5.14 -12.57 8.27
C ALA A 292 -4.63 -12.79 9.70
N GLN A 293 -3.37 -12.45 9.99
CA GLN A 293 -2.79 -12.53 11.32
C GLN A 293 -3.39 -11.51 12.31
N ILE A 294 -3.69 -10.29 11.86
CA ILE A 294 -4.38 -9.27 12.68
C ILE A 294 -5.78 -9.76 13.04
N VAL A 295 -6.54 -10.23 12.06
CA VAL A 295 -7.90 -10.76 12.29
C VAL A 295 -7.83 -12.00 13.19
N CYS A 296 -6.84 -12.88 13.00
CA CYS A 296 -6.60 -14.04 13.85
C CYS A 296 -6.37 -13.65 15.31
N ASN A 297 -5.60 -12.60 15.56
CA ASN A 297 -5.32 -12.10 16.91
C ASN A 297 -6.57 -11.57 17.60
N LYS A 298 -7.53 -10.97 16.87
CA LYS A 298 -8.84 -10.57 17.45
C LYS A 298 -9.55 -11.78 18.08
N TYR A 299 -9.58 -12.92 17.41
CA TYR A 299 -10.15 -14.15 17.98
C TYR A 299 -9.39 -14.67 19.20
N ARG A 300 -8.05 -14.54 19.22
CA ARG A 300 -7.24 -14.90 20.39
C ARG A 300 -7.55 -14.04 21.61
N MET A 301 -7.81 -12.74 21.41
CA MET A 301 -8.26 -11.86 22.50
C MET A 301 -9.59 -12.32 23.12
N HIS A 302 -10.46 -12.94 22.32
CA HIS A 302 -11.69 -13.58 22.78
C HIS A 302 -11.49 -15.01 23.28
N LYS A 303 -10.26 -15.40 23.65
CA LYS A 303 -9.89 -16.73 24.17
C LYS A 303 -10.20 -17.90 23.22
N CYS A 304 -10.32 -17.62 21.93
CA CYS A 304 -10.39 -18.67 20.91
C CYS A 304 -8.99 -19.08 20.48
N PHE A 305 -8.74 -20.38 20.38
CA PHE A 305 -7.53 -20.85 19.71
C PHE A 305 -7.71 -20.65 18.21
N SER A 306 -6.87 -19.82 17.60
CA SER A 306 -6.92 -19.51 16.17
C SER A 306 -5.52 -19.46 15.57
N VAL A 307 -5.41 -19.92 14.33
CA VAL A 307 -4.17 -19.93 13.54
C VAL A 307 -4.45 -19.50 12.10
N VAL A 308 -3.49 -18.82 11.49
CA VAL A 308 -3.53 -18.51 10.04
C VAL A 308 -2.99 -19.72 9.29
N VAL A 309 -3.69 -20.13 8.25
CA VAL A 309 -3.35 -21.28 7.39
C VAL A 309 -3.47 -20.88 5.93
N GLU A 310 -2.60 -21.43 5.09
CA GLU A 310 -2.67 -21.26 3.64
C GLU A 310 -3.75 -22.19 3.09
N MET A 311 -4.60 -21.72 2.18
CA MET A 311 -5.73 -22.51 1.68
C MET A 311 -5.29 -23.71 0.82
N GLU A 312 -4.06 -23.69 0.27
CA GLU A 312 -3.46 -24.88 -0.39
C GLU A 312 -3.17 -26.01 0.61
N GLU A 313 -2.83 -25.71 1.87
CA GLU A 313 -2.53 -26.71 2.91
C GLU A 313 -3.79 -27.48 3.38
N ILE A 314 -5.00 -27.04 3.01
CA ILE A 314 -6.28 -27.64 3.45
C ILE A 314 -6.86 -28.61 2.40
N LEU A 315 -6.35 -28.59 1.16
CA LEU A 315 -6.86 -29.45 0.08
C LEU A 315 -6.53 -30.95 0.26
N ASP A 316 -5.68 -31.32 1.22
CA ASP A 316 -5.35 -32.72 1.53
C ASP A 316 -6.28 -33.39 2.56
N ILE A 317 -7.36 -32.72 3.01
CA ILE A 317 -8.27 -33.29 4.04
C ILE A 317 -9.77 -33.20 3.65
N VAL A 318 -10.10 -33.15 2.35
CA VAL A 318 -11.48 -33.37 1.90
C VAL A 318 -11.52 -34.58 0.97
N PRO A 319 -12.18 -35.71 1.33
CA PRO A 319 -12.45 -36.75 0.36
C PRO A 319 -13.39 -36.16 -0.69
N ALA A 320 -12.95 -36.23 -1.95
CA ALA A 320 -13.71 -35.84 -3.12
C ALA A 320 -15.15 -36.38 -3.05
N VAL A 321 -16.11 -35.52 -2.70
CA VAL A 321 -17.51 -35.80 -2.98
C VAL A 321 -17.73 -35.51 -4.45
N SER A 322 -17.53 -36.59 -5.22
CA SER A 322 -18.06 -36.83 -6.56
C SER A 322 -19.23 -35.93 -6.92
N ASN A 323 -19.01 -34.91 -7.75
CA ASN A 323 -20.06 -34.38 -8.62
C ASN A 323 -20.33 -35.41 -9.73
N SER A 324 -21.14 -36.40 -9.37
CA SER A 324 -21.91 -37.15 -10.34
C SER A 324 -22.87 -36.17 -11.02
N LYS A 325 -22.75 -36.10 -12.35
CA LYS A 325 -23.80 -35.82 -13.33
C LYS A 325 -25.21 -35.71 -12.74
N LEU A 326 -25.95 -34.68 -13.16
CA LEU A 326 -27.36 -34.70 -13.59
C LEU A 326 -27.69 -33.24 -14.00
N LEU A 327 -27.69 -32.98 -15.32
CA LEU A 327 -28.86 -32.80 -16.20
C LEU A 327 -29.33 -31.34 -16.27
#